data_AF-A0A7W2Y983-F1
#
_entry.id   AF-A0A7W2Y983-F1
#
_cell.length_a   1.000
_cell.length_b   1.000
_cell.length_c   1.000
_cell.angle_alpha   90.00
_cell.angle_beta   90.00
_cell.angle_gamma   90.00
#
_symmetry.space_group_name_H-M   'P 1'
#
loop_
_entity.id
_entity.type
_entity.pdbx_description
1 polymer ?
#
loop_
_entity_poly.entity_id
_entity_poly.type
_entity_poly.pdbx_seq_one_letter_code
_entity_poly.pdbx_strand_id
1 'polypeptide(L)'
;MNNLTNHPEDSKMSNLNDNTANTTTNHIEDNIMNLFSDIAIQEEEVKSPKDWTLNDCKKNLKAIFKDSSEPDTYIVSINLGGFTALKLNGNKTTFKMKKGMKTKEQIVDIIINEDNVILEAQERLIISLTKAQYSREMNRKRDEKEALKQTKCELEREKLREEDGQEYSQPSYSE
;
A
#
# COMPACT_ATOMS: atom_id res chain seq x y z
N MET A 1 21.52 -69.14 0.62
CA MET A 1 22.67 -68.89 -0.29
C MET A 1 22.83 -67.37 -0.30
N ASN A 2 23.63 -66.79 0.59
CA ASN A 2 25.07 -66.51 0.42
C ASN A 2 25.39 -65.95 -0.98
N ASN A 3 26.09 -64.84 -1.22
CA ASN A 3 26.66 -63.77 -0.41
C ASN A 3 27.40 -62.83 -1.42
N LEU A 4 27.85 -61.65 -0.96
CA LEU A 4 28.97 -60.83 -1.50
C LEU A 4 28.73 -59.96 -2.77
N THR A 5 28.63 -58.63 -2.65
CA THR A 5 29.63 -57.54 -2.40
C THR A 5 30.30 -57.00 -3.67
N ASN A 6 30.28 -55.67 -3.83
CA ASN A 6 31.51 -54.86 -3.79
C ASN A 6 31.20 -53.36 -3.83
N HIS A 7 31.55 -52.69 -2.72
CA HIS A 7 32.04 -51.31 -2.68
C HIS A 7 33.53 -51.30 -3.10
N PRO A 8 34.06 -50.13 -3.49
CA PRO A 8 35.05 -49.43 -2.64
C PRO A 8 34.67 -47.93 -2.51
N GLU A 9 34.82 -47.21 -1.39
CA GLU A 9 36.03 -46.78 -0.65
C GLU A 9 37.03 -46.03 -1.55
N ASP A 10 37.70 -44.93 -1.20
CA ASP A 10 37.72 -43.94 -0.13
C ASP A 10 38.83 -42.93 -0.54
N SER A 11 38.72 -41.64 -0.17
CA SER A 11 39.83 -40.69 0.14
C SER A 11 39.44 -39.26 -0.20
N LYS A 12 39.18 -38.39 0.79
CA LYS A 12 40.16 -37.64 1.60
C LYS A 12 41.14 -36.81 0.77
N MET A 13 41.05 -35.48 0.84
CA MET A 13 41.82 -34.70 1.81
C MET A 13 41.55 -33.20 1.67
N SER A 14 41.29 -32.60 2.82
CA SER A 14 41.34 -31.17 3.12
C SER A 14 42.72 -30.56 2.85
N ASN A 15 42.76 -29.31 2.38
CA ASN A 15 43.83 -28.38 2.74
C ASN A 15 43.32 -26.93 2.60
N LEU A 16 43.03 -26.31 3.75
CA LEU A 16 43.20 -24.88 3.94
C LEU A 16 44.69 -24.63 4.17
N ASN A 17 45.29 -23.68 3.47
CA ASN A 17 46.22 -22.78 4.12
C ASN A 17 46.32 -21.43 3.40
N ASP A 18 46.35 -20.40 4.23
CA ASP A 18 46.33 -18.99 3.92
C ASP A 18 47.56 -18.49 3.15
N ASN A 19 47.35 -17.49 2.31
CA ASN A 19 48.35 -16.46 2.09
C ASN A 19 47.66 -15.10 1.93
N THR A 20 47.63 -14.38 3.05
CA THR A 20 47.33 -12.96 3.16
C THR A 20 48.55 -12.17 2.70
N ALA A 21 48.36 -11.29 1.71
CA ALA A 21 48.94 -9.95 1.58
C ALA A 21 49.05 -9.60 0.09
N ASN A 22 48.21 -8.68 -0.38
CA ASN A 22 48.67 -7.38 -0.84
C ASN A 22 47.46 -6.51 -1.25
N THR A 23 47.30 -5.45 -0.47
CA THR A 23 46.40 -4.32 -0.66
C THR A 23 46.64 -3.64 -2.01
N THR A 24 45.60 -3.55 -2.83
CA THR A 24 45.36 -2.43 -3.76
C THR A 24 43.84 -2.34 -3.89
N THR A 25 43.14 -1.75 -2.91
CA THR A 25 42.54 -0.41 -3.05
C THR A 25 42.32 -0.05 -4.51
N ASN A 26 41.11 -0.37 -5.03
CA ASN A 26 40.38 0.29 -6.14
C ASN A 26 39.46 -0.72 -6.85
N HIS A 27 38.38 -1.17 -6.19
CA HIS A 27 37.14 -1.64 -6.86
C HIS A 27 36.07 -2.10 -5.84
N ILE A 28 35.79 -1.28 -4.82
CA ILE A 28 34.64 -1.54 -3.92
C ILE A 28 33.54 -0.48 -4.12
N GLU A 29 33.84 0.65 -4.75
CA GLU A 29 32.85 1.74 -4.94
C GLU A 29 31.86 1.48 -6.08
N ASP A 30 32.21 0.64 -7.07
CA ASP A 30 31.31 0.35 -8.20
C ASP A 30 30.26 -0.75 -7.91
N ASN A 31 30.39 -1.46 -6.78
CA ASN A 31 29.52 -2.61 -6.46
C ASN A 31 28.52 -2.33 -5.31
N ILE A 32 28.51 -1.12 -4.76
CA ILE A 32 27.51 -0.68 -3.76
C ILE A 32 26.31 0.01 -4.44
N MET A 33 26.45 0.46 -5.69
CA MET A 33 25.41 1.21 -6.40
C MET A 33 24.28 0.35 -7.01
N ASN A 34 24.31 -0.99 -6.88
CA ASN A 34 23.31 -1.87 -7.50
C ASN A 34 22.61 -2.86 -6.56
N LEU A 35 22.70 -2.66 -5.24
CA LEU A 35 21.94 -3.48 -4.26
C LEU A 35 20.42 -3.27 -4.30
N PHE A 36 19.95 -2.21 -4.97
CA PHE A 36 18.51 -1.92 -5.15
C PHE A 36 18.01 -2.18 -6.58
N SER A 37 18.87 -2.52 -7.53
CA SER A 37 18.48 -2.78 -8.93
C SER A 37 18.20 -4.25 -9.21
N ASP A 38 18.70 -5.18 -8.38
CA ASP A 38 18.35 -6.61 -8.45
C ASP A 38 16.99 -6.95 -7.82
N ILE A 39 16.38 -6.01 -7.10
CA ILE A 39 14.94 -6.05 -6.86
C ILE A 39 14.29 -5.28 -8.00
N ALA A 40 14.36 -5.85 -9.21
CA ALA A 40 13.35 -5.59 -10.20
C ALA A 40 12.03 -6.10 -9.59
N ILE A 41 11.39 -5.25 -8.78
CA ILE A 41 9.94 -5.34 -8.57
C ILE A 41 9.41 -5.37 -9.99
N GLN A 42 8.93 -6.53 -10.43
CA GLN A 42 8.16 -6.59 -11.64
C GLN A 42 7.05 -5.58 -11.41
N GLU A 43 7.16 -4.41 -12.03
CA GLU A 43 6.11 -3.41 -12.09
C GLU A 43 5.00 -4.06 -12.92
N GLU A 44 4.29 -5.01 -12.33
CA GLU A 44 2.92 -5.27 -12.75
C GLU A 44 2.22 -3.94 -12.53
N GLU A 45 2.05 -3.23 -13.64
CA GLU A 45 1.37 -1.94 -13.72
C GLU A 45 0.09 -2.05 -12.89
N VAL A 46 0.09 -1.40 -11.72
CA VAL A 46 -0.99 -1.53 -10.75
C VAL A 46 -2.20 -0.80 -11.32
N LYS A 47 -3.06 -1.56 -12.00
CA LYS A 47 -4.27 -1.03 -12.62
C LYS A 47 -5.18 -0.43 -11.56
N SER A 48 -5.72 0.76 -11.86
CA SER A 48 -6.78 1.36 -11.06
C SER A 48 -8.03 0.48 -11.13
N PRO A 49 -8.87 0.43 -10.08
CA PRO A 49 -10.16 -0.29 -10.13
C PRO A 49 -11.09 0.13 -11.26
N LYS A 50 -10.90 1.31 -11.85
CA LYS A 50 -11.60 1.76 -13.06
C LYS A 50 -11.18 1.00 -14.32
N ASP A 51 -9.93 0.54 -14.36
CA ASP A 51 -9.30 -0.15 -15.49
C ASP A 51 -9.25 -1.66 -15.26
N TRP A 52 -9.83 -2.15 -14.16
CA TRP A 52 -9.92 -3.58 -13.89
C TRP A 52 -10.85 -4.25 -14.88
N THR A 53 -10.33 -5.30 -15.49
CA THR A 53 -11.14 -6.25 -16.23
C THR A 53 -11.96 -7.08 -15.25
N LEU A 54 -12.99 -7.76 -15.76
CA LEU A 54 -13.78 -8.70 -14.98
C LEU A 54 -12.91 -9.79 -14.31
N ASN A 55 -11.84 -10.24 -14.99
CA ASN A 55 -10.89 -11.20 -14.44
C ASN A 55 -10.08 -10.61 -13.28
N ASP A 56 -9.66 -9.35 -13.39
CA ASP A 56 -8.99 -8.65 -12.30
C ASP A 56 -9.92 -8.51 -11.09
N CYS A 57 -11.20 -8.20 -11.31
CA CYS A 57 -12.21 -8.19 -10.26
C CYS A 57 -12.38 -9.57 -9.60
N LYS A 58 -12.45 -10.66 -10.39
CA LYS A 58 -12.54 -12.03 -9.88
C LYS A 58 -11.34 -12.41 -9.01
N LYS A 59 -10.12 -12.07 -9.43
CA LYS A 59 -8.88 -12.31 -8.66
C LYS A 59 -8.85 -11.54 -7.33
N ASN A 60 -9.41 -10.33 -7.32
CA ASN A 60 -9.43 -9.46 -6.15
C ASN A 60 -10.68 -9.66 -5.27
N LEU A 61 -11.57 -10.60 -5.61
CA LEU A 61 -12.83 -10.82 -4.91
C LEU A 61 -12.62 -11.50 -3.55
N LYS A 62 -13.31 -10.97 -2.53
CA LYS A 62 -13.37 -11.55 -1.18
C LYS A 62 -14.83 -11.61 -0.72
N ALA A 63 -15.31 -12.82 -0.48
CA ALA A 63 -16.60 -13.06 0.16
C ALA A 63 -16.43 -13.13 1.69
N ILE A 64 -17.24 -12.37 2.42
CA ILE A 64 -17.25 -12.31 3.87
C ILE A 64 -18.60 -12.82 4.34
N PHE A 65 -18.59 -13.91 5.11
CA PHE A 65 -19.80 -14.50 5.69
C PHE A 65 -19.96 -14.02 7.13
N LYS A 66 -21.14 -13.50 7.44
CA LYS A 66 -21.54 -13.12 8.80
C LYS A 66 -22.84 -13.79 9.15
N ASP A 67 -23.00 -14.15 10.41
CA ASP A 67 -24.29 -14.58 10.92
C ASP A 67 -25.27 -13.40 10.96
N SER A 68 -26.49 -13.63 10.49
CA SER A 68 -27.60 -12.70 10.66
C SER A 68 -28.16 -12.83 12.08
N SER A 69 -28.97 -11.85 12.50
CA SER A 69 -29.79 -11.98 13.70
C SER A 69 -30.83 -13.11 13.59
N GLU A 70 -31.13 -13.55 12.37
CA GLU A 70 -31.97 -14.71 12.09
C GLU A 70 -31.11 -16.00 12.14
N PRO A 71 -31.52 -17.04 12.90
CA PRO A 71 -30.69 -18.22 13.18
C PRO A 71 -30.28 -18.99 11.92
N ASP A 72 -31.16 -19.01 10.91
CA ASP A 72 -30.99 -19.76 9.67
C ASP A 72 -30.54 -18.90 8.49
N THR A 73 -29.98 -17.71 8.73
CA THR A 73 -29.58 -16.79 7.65
C THR A 73 -28.11 -16.36 7.78
N TYR A 74 -27.35 -16.43 6.68
CA TYR A 74 -26.07 -15.75 6.51
C TYR A 74 -26.27 -14.41 5.80
N ILE A 75 -25.49 -13.41 6.22
CA ILE A 75 -25.23 -12.21 5.44
C ILE A 75 -23.92 -12.43 4.71
N VAL A 76 -23.97 -12.43 3.38
CA VAL A 76 -22.80 -12.53 2.52
C VAL A 76 -22.46 -11.14 2.05
N SER A 77 -21.24 -10.69 2.31
CA SER A 77 -20.72 -9.40 1.84
C SER A 77 -19.58 -9.63 0.86
N ILE A 78 -19.69 -9.07 -0.33
CA ILE A 78 -18.65 -9.12 -1.35
C ILE A 78 -17.85 -7.83 -1.29
N ASN A 79 -16.54 -7.97 -1.30
CA ASN A 79 -15.59 -6.87 -1.36
C ASN A 79 -14.55 -7.20 -2.43
N LEU A 80 -14.25 -6.23 -3.29
CA LEU A 80 -13.09 -6.33 -4.18
C LEU A 80 -11.90 -5.67 -3.47
N GLY A 81 -10.95 -6.49 -3.02
CA GLY A 81 -9.79 -6.06 -2.27
C GLY A 81 -8.58 -5.88 -3.16
N GLY A 82 -7.95 -4.71 -3.12
CA GLY A 82 -6.67 -4.47 -3.76
C GLY A 82 -6.18 -3.06 -3.47
N PHE A 83 -5.10 -2.91 -2.69
CA PHE A 83 -4.29 -1.68 -2.69
C PHE A 83 -4.75 -0.42 -1.93
N THR A 84 -5.72 -0.45 -1.02
CA THR A 84 -5.91 0.71 -0.14
C THR A 84 -5.77 0.37 1.34
N ALA A 85 -4.74 0.95 1.97
CA ALA A 85 -4.67 1.12 3.43
C ALA A 85 -5.81 2.01 3.97
N LEU A 86 -6.68 2.55 3.10
CA LEU A 86 -7.94 3.15 3.52
C LEU A 86 -8.96 2.07 3.89
N LYS A 87 -9.50 2.22 5.10
CA LYS A 87 -10.77 1.62 5.48
C LYS A 87 -11.91 2.32 4.71
N LEU A 88 -12.21 1.85 3.50
CA LEU A 88 -13.34 2.31 2.72
C LEU A 88 -14.64 1.78 3.34
N ASN A 89 -15.45 2.66 3.92
CA ASN A 89 -16.77 2.30 4.44
C ASN A 89 -17.78 2.29 3.27
N GLY A 90 -18.50 1.18 3.10
CA GLY A 90 -19.59 1.06 2.11
C GLY A 90 -19.20 0.49 0.74
N ASN A 91 -17.98 -0.01 0.57
CA ASN A 91 -17.53 -0.66 -0.68
C ASN A 91 -17.99 -2.13 -0.81
N LYS A 92 -19.09 -2.51 -0.14
CA LYS A 92 -19.52 -3.91 -0.05
C LYS A 92 -20.89 -4.09 -0.69
N THR A 93 -21.02 -5.13 -1.49
CA THR A 93 -22.32 -5.63 -1.96
C THR A 93 -22.78 -6.72 -0.99
N THR A 94 -23.96 -6.57 -0.40
CA THR A 94 -24.44 -7.49 0.65
C THR A 94 -25.78 -8.12 0.29
N PHE A 95 -25.91 -9.42 0.53
CA PHE A 95 -27.18 -10.14 0.39
C PHE A 95 -27.38 -11.15 1.51
N LYS A 96 -28.64 -11.50 1.77
CA LYS A 96 -29.03 -12.50 2.76
C LYS A 96 -29.25 -13.85 2.08
N MET A 97 -28.83 -14.94 2.72
CA MET A 97 -29.02 -16.28 2.19
C MET A 97 -29.26 -17.30 3.29
N LYS A 98 -30.12 -18.29 3.04
CA LYS A 98 -30.45 -19.32 4.03
C LYS A 98 -29.28 -20.28 4.27
N LYS A 99 -29.00 -20.59 5.54
CA LYS A 99 -28.01 -21.58 5.97
C LYS A 99 -28.43 -22.99 5.53
N GLY A 100 -27.44 -23.84 5.23
CA GLY A 100 -27.66 -25.24 4.88
C GLY A 100 -28.13 -25.51 3.45
N MET A 101 -28.54 -24.49 2.67
CA MET A 101 -28.89 -24.70 1.25
C MET A 101 -27.68 -24.91 0.35
N LYS A 102 -26.57 -24.26 0.67
CA LYS A 102 -25.30 -24.32 -0.07
C LYS A 102 -24.14 -24.19 0.91
N THR A 103 -23.02 -24.82 0.61
CA THR A 103 -21.78 -24.62 1.38
C THR A 103 -21.18 -23.26 1.07
N LYS A 104 -20.24 -22.79 1.90
CA LYS A 104 -19.58 -21.48 1.71
C LYS A 104 -18.85 -21.41 0.38
N GLU A 105 -18.21 -22.51 -0.01
CA GLU A 105 -17.47 -22.67 -1.26
C GLU A 105 -18.40 -22.55 -2.46
N GLN A 106 -19.52 -23.28 -2.43
CA GLN A 106 -20.54 -23.19 -3.48
C GLN A 106 -21.12 -21.79 -3.65
N ILE A 107 -21.27 -21.05 -2.55
CA ILE A 107 -21.73 -19.66 -2.61
C ILE A 107 -20.69 -18.78 -3.28
N VAL A 108 -19.41 -18.94 -2.95
CA VAL A 108 -18.32 -18.20 -3.59
C VAL A 108 -18.27 -18.52 -5.08
N ASP A 109 -18.41 -19.78 -5.48
CA ASP A 109 -18.41 -20.18 -6.88
C ASP A 109 -19.58 -19.54 -7.64
N ILE A 110 -20.77 -19.48 -7.06
CA ILE A 110 -21.92 -18.79 -7.66
C ILE A 110 -21.61 -17.30 -7.85
N ILE A 111 -21.05 -16.65 -6.83
CA ILE A 111 -20.70 -15.23 -6.89
C ILE A 111 -19.65 -14.96 -7.99
N ILE A 112 -18.61 -15.80 -8.08
CA ILE A 112 -17.54 -15.63 -9.07
C ILE A 112 -18.05 -15.81 -10.51
N ASN A 113 -19.10 -16.60 -10.69
CA ASN A 113 -19.73 -16.81 -11.99
C ASN A 113 -20.84 -15.79 -12.31
N GLU A 114 -21.24 -14.96 -11.34
CA GLU A 114 -22.26 -13.94 -11.51
C GLU A 114 -21.61 -12.58 -11.80
N ASP A 115 -21.41 -12.29 -13.08
CA ASP A 115 -20.71 -11.08 -13.53
C ASP A 115 -21.41 -9.78 -13.09
N ASN A 116 -22.75 -9.78 -13.00
CA ASN A 116 -23.52 -8.61 -12.55
C ASN A 116 -23.13 -8.17 -11.12
N VAL A 117 -22.96 -9.16 -10.22
CA VAL A 117 -22.61 -8.91 -8.82
C VAL A 117 -21.18 -8.39 -8.71
N ILE A 118 -20.29 -8.88 -9.56
CA ILE A 118 -18.89 -8.44 -9.62
C ILE A 118 -18.79 -7.00 -10.14
N LEU A 119 -19.52 -6.68 -11.21
CA LEU A 119 -19.58 -5.32 -11.77
C LEU A 119 -20.19 -4.33 -10.76
N GLU A 120 -21.25 -4.71 -10.04
CA GLU A 120 -21.81 -3.88 -8.97
C GLU A 120 -20.79 -3.62 -7.87
N ALA A 121 -20.04 -4.66 -7.46
CA ALA A 121 -18.99 -4.51 -6.46
C ALA A 121 -17.85 -3.59 -6.94
N GLN A 122 -17.50 -3.65 -8.22
CA GLN A 122 -16.52 -2.75 -8.85
C GLN A 122 -17.01 -1.30 -8.86
N GLU A 123 -18.25 -1.06 -9.25
CA GLU A 123 -18.83 0.27 -9.25
C GLU A 123 -18.84 0.88 -7.84
N ARG A 124 -19.27 0.11 -6.82
CA ARG A 124 -19.24 0.54 -5.42
C ARG A 124 -17.82 0.88 -4.95
N LEU A 125 -16.82 0.11 -5.37
CA LEU A 125 -15.41 0.39 -5.07
C LEU A 125 -14.96 1.71 -5.71
N ILE A 126 -15.25 1.92 -7.00
CA ILE A 126 -14.91 3.15 -7.73
C ILE A 126 -15.54 4.38 -7.07
N ILE A 127 -16.83 4.29 -6.71
CA ILE A 127 -17.54 5.37 -6.02
C ILE A 127 -16.89 5.67 -4.68
N SER A 128 -16.59 4.64 -3.89
CA SER A 128 -15.98 4.80 -2.57
C SER A 128 -14.59 5.45 -2.65
N LEU A 129 -13.77 5.01 -3.61
CA LEU A 129 -12.45 5.59 -3.88
C LEU A 129 -12.54 7.05 -4.33
N THR A 130 -13.47 7.36 -5.23
CA THR A 130 -13.68 8.74 -5.71
C THR A 130 -14.09 9.66 -4.57
N LYS A 131 -15.00 9.21 -3.69
CA LYS A 131 -15.41 9.95 -2.49
C LYS A 131 -14.24 10.15 -1.52
N ALA A 132 -13.43 9.12 -1.31
CA ALA A 132 -12.26 9.20 -0.44
C ALA A 132 -11.19 10.16 -0.99
N GLN A 133 -10.93 10.13 -2.30
CA GLN A 133 -10.03 11.06 -2.98
C GLN A 133 -10.53 12.50 -2.85
N TYR A 134 -11.82 12.74 -3.13
CA TYR A 134 -12.41 14.06 -2.96
C TYR A 134 -12.30 14.57 -1.52
N SER A 135 -12.58 13.71 -0.52
CA SER A 135 -12.44 14.08 0.89
C SER A 135 -11.01 14.46 1.25
N ARG A 136 -10.01 13.72 0.77
CA ARG A 136 -8.59 14.04 0.99
C ARG A 136 -8.22 15.38 0.35
N GLU A 137 -8.67 15.61 -0.87
CA GLU A 137 -8.41 16.84 -1.59
C GLU A 137 -9.00 18.06 -0.87
N MET A 138 -10.22 17.94 -0.34
CA MET A 138 -10.87 19.01 0.41
C MET A 138 -10.15 19.30 1.74
N ASN A 139 -9.70 18.27 2.46
CA ASN A 139 -8.92 18.46 3.68
C ASN A 139 -7.57 19.12 3.38
N ARG A 140 -6.87 18.66 2.33
CA ARG A 140 -5.61 19.26 1.88
C ARG A 140 -5.77 20.76 1.60
N LYS A 141 -6.79 21.16 0.84
CA LYS A 141 -7.05 22.57 0.53
C LYS A 141 -7.36 23.41 1.78
N ARG A 142 -8.07 22.83 2.75
CA ARG A 142 -8.38 23.52 4.01
C ARG A 142 -7.10 23.73 4.81
N ASP A 143 -6.29 22.70 4.94
CA ASP A 143 -5.05 22.74 5.71
C ASP A 143 -4.02 23.68 5.04
N GLU A 144 -3.93 23.69 3.70
CA GLU A 144 -3.13 24.66 2.93
C GLU A 144 -3.60 26.12 3.14
N LYS A 145 -4.92 26.36 3.16
CA LYS A 145 -5.48 27.69 3.42
C LYS A 145 -5.17 28.17 4.84
N GLU A 146 -5.21 27.25 5.81
CA GLU A 146 -4.90 27.55 7.20
C GLU A 146 -3.40 27.83 7.40
N ALA A 147 -2.54 27.03 6.76
CA ALA A 147 -1.09 27.27 6.72
C ALA A 147 -0.76 28.63 6.09
N LEU A 148 -1.36 28.95 4.94
CA LEU A 148 -1.14 30.25 4.27
C LEU A 148 -1.59 31.43 5.15
N LYS A 149 -2.70 31.28 5.88
CA LYS A 149 -3.17 32.29 6.83
C LYS A 149 -2.18 32.47 7.99
N GLN A 150 -1.64 31.37 8.53
CA GLN A 150 -0.62 31.42 9.58
C GLN A 150 0.65 32.10 9.10
N THR A 151 1.19 31.70 7.95
CA THR A 151 2.39 32.31 7.37
C THR A 151 2.18 33.80 7.10
N LYS A 152 0.99 34.21 6.63
CA LYS A 152 0.66 35.63 6.42
C LYS A 152 0.64 36.42 7.74
N CYS A 153 0.00 35.89 8.78
CA CYS A 153 -0.02 36.54 10.09
C CYS A 153 1.37 36.65 10.73
N GLU A 154 2.23 35.65 10.51
CA GLU A 154 3.61 35.67 11.00
C GLU A 154 4.46 36.73 10.27
N LEU A 155 4.35 36.82 8.94
CA LEU A 155 5.00 37.85 8.15
C LEU A 155 4.54 39.27 8.54
N GLU A 156 3.24 39.47 8.79
CA GLU A 156 2.71 40.75 9.28
C GLU A 156 3.26 41.11 10.66
N ARG A 157 3.40 40.13 11.57
CA ARG A 157 4.04 40.35 12.89
C ARG A 157 5.53 40.65 12.80
N GLU A 158 6.22 40.10 11.82
CA GLU A 158 7.64 40.36 11.61
C GLU A 158 7.84 41.78 11.05
N LYS A 159 7.03 42.21 10.07
CA LYS A 159 7.03 43.59 9.58
C LYS A 159 6.79 44.63 10.68
N LEU A 160 5.82 44.38 11.56
CA LEU A 160 5.56 45.26 12.71
C LEU A 160 6.77 45.36 13.65
N ARG A 161 7.52 44.27 13.85
CA ARG A 161 8.74 44.28 14.67
C ARG A 161 9.89 45.04 14.02
N GLU A 162 10.00 45.02 12.70
CA GLU A 162 10.99 45.80 11.96
C GLU A 162 10.66 47.30 11.97
N GLU A 163 9.38 47.68 11.93
CA GLU A 163 8.94 49.08 12.00
C GLU A 163 9.16 49.71 13.40
N ASP A 164 8.88 48.98 14.48
CA ASP A 164 9.13 49.46 15.86
C ASP A 164 10.63 49.49 16.24
N GLY A 165 11.48 48.83 15.45
CA GLY A 165 12.94 48.77 15.63
C GLY A 165 13.72 49.91 14.96
N GLN A 166 13.07 50.84 14.26
CA GLN A 166 13.75 52.01 13.71
C GLN A 166 14.07 53.00 14.84
N GLU A 167 15.29 52.92 15.37
CA GLU A 167 15.86 53.98 16.21
C GLU A 167 15.77 55.31 15.46
N TYR A 168 14.85 56.18 15.89
CA TYR A 168 14.83 57.57 15.48
C TYR A 168 16.20 58.18 15.82
N SER A 169 17.01 58.47 14.80
CA SER A 169 18.27 59.17 14.98
C SER A 169 17.99 60.47 15.74
N GLN A 170 18.51 60.57 16.97
CA GLN A 170 18.34 61.77 17.78
C GLN A 170 18.85 62.99 16.99
N PRO A 171 18.06 64.08 16.90
CA PRO A 171 18.54 65.29 16.26
C PRO A 171 19.76 65.80 17.03
N SER A 172 20.88 66.00 16.32
CA SER A 172 22.07 66.58 16.95
C SER A 172 21.73 68.00 17.39
N TYR A 173 21.68 68.24 18.69
CA TYR A 173 21.64 69.60 19.22
C TYR A 173 23.01 70.23 18.97
N SER A 174 23.07 71.15 18.02
CA SER A 174 24.19 72.08 17.86
C SER A 174 24.09 73.18 18.92
N GLU A 175 25.15 73.30 19.72
CA GLU A 175 25.40 74.38 20.69
C GLU A 175 25.57 75.76 20.03
#